data_AF-A0AAN0S278-F1
#
_entry.id   AF-A0AAN0S278-F1
#
_cell.length_a   1.000
_cell.length_b   1.000
_cell.length_c   1.000
_cell.angle_alpha   90.00
_cell.angle_beta   90.00
_cell.angle_gamma   90.00
#
_symmetry.space_group_name_H-M   'P 1'
#
loop_
_entity.id
_entity.type
_entity.pdbx_description
1 polymer ?
#
loop_
_entity_poly.entity_id
_entity_poly.type
_entity_poly.pdbx_seq_one_letter_code
_entity_poly.pdbx_strand_id
1 'polypeptide(L)' 'MTKFIAVALLTTFLAGCATDSPCVPVYDDQGRLVHTNTCMKGTTQDNWETAGAIAAGTAAVAGVALGIVALTK' A
#
# COMPACT_ATOMS: atom_id res chain seq x y z
N MET A 1 -8.86 -7.65 -25.67
CA MET A 1 -9.85 -7.72 -24.57
C MET A 1 -9.21 -7.87 -23.19
N THR A 2 -8.08 -8.58 -23.07
CA THR A 2 -7.35 -8.82 -21.80
C THR A 2 -6.91 -7.55 -21.07
N LYS A 3 -6.58 -6.47 -21.80
CA LYS A 3 -6.16 -5.18 -21.23
C LYS A 3 -7.25 -4.52 -20.38
N PHE A 4 -8.52 -4.65 -20.79
CA PHE A 4 -9.65 -4.07 -20.06
C PHE A 4 -9.96 -4.84 -18.78
N ILE A 5 -9.73 -6.16 -18.78
CA ILE A 5 -9.87 -7.00 -17.59
C ILE A 5 -8.80 -6.64 -16.55
N ALA A 6 -7.56 -6.43 -16.98
CA ALA A 6 -6.48 -6.00 -16.08
C ALA A 6 -6.78 -4.62 -15.46
N VAL A 7 -7.28 -3.67 -16.24
CA VAL A 7 -7.66 -2.34 -15.74
C VAL A 7 -8.83 -2.43 -14.76
N ALA A 8 -9.85 -3.25 -15.05
CA ALA A 8 -11.00 -3.44 -14.16
C ALA A 8 -10.62 -4.14 -12.84
N LEU A 9 -9.71 -5.11 -12.88
CA LEU A 9 -9.16 -5.76 -11.68
C LEU A 9 -8.33 -4.77 -10.86
N LEU A 10 -7.54 -3.93 -11.52
CA LEU A 10 -6.76 -2.91 -10.84
C LEU A 10 -7.66 -1.85 -10.18
N THR A 11 -8.69 -1.37 -10.86
CA THR A 11 -9.60 -0.36 -10.32
C THR A 11 -10.45 -0.89 -9.16
N THR A 12 -10.92 -2.14 -9.24
CA THR A 12 -11.65 -2.79 -8.14
C THR A 12 -10.74 -3.06 -6.93
N PHE A 13 -9.48 -3.44 -7.14
CA PHE A 13 -8.50 -3.59 -6.06
C PHE A 13 -8.17 -2.26 -5.37
N LEU A 14 -8.01 -1.18 -6.15
CA LEU A 14 -7.79 0.17 -5.61
C LEU A 14 -9.04 0.73 -4.90
N ALA A 15 -10.24 0.45 -5.41
CA ALA A 15 -11.50 0.90 -4.79
C ALA A 15 -11.80 0.13 -3.49
N GLY A 16 -11.45 -1.15 -3.41
CA GLY A 16 -11.52 -1.96 -2.18
C GLY A 16 -10.53 -1.53 -1.10
N CYS A 17 -9.56 -0.67 -1.43
CA CYS A 17 -8.57 -0.15 -0.49
C CYS A 17 -9.01 1.11 0.28
N ALA A 18 -10.19 1.66 0.00
CA ALA A 18 -10.65 2.93 0.58
C ALA A 18 -11.72 2.77 1.68
N THR A 19 -11.95 1.56 2.17
CA THR A 19 -12.90 1.34 3.27
C THR A 19 -12.29 1.78 4.58
N ASP A 20 -13.01 2.65 5.30
CA ASP A 20 -12.69 3.12 6.64
C ASP A 20 -12.18 1.96 7.50
N SER A 21 -10.98 2.13 8.03
CA SER A 21 -10.34 1.15 8.89
C SER A 21 -11.24 0.85 10.09
N PRO A 22 -11.49 -0.42 10.45
CA PRO A 22 -12.35 -0.74 11.58
C PRO A 22 -11.72 -0.18 12.85
N CYS A 23 -12.41 0.77 13.48
CA CYS A 23 -11.99 1.35 14.74
C CYS A 23 -12.37 0.39 15.87
N VAL A 24 -11.36 -0.14 16.55
CA VAL A 24 -11.54 -1.11 17.63
C VAL A 24 -11.43 -0.35 18.96
N PRO A 25 -12.41 -0.49 19.88
CA PRO A 25 -12.30 0.11 21.20
C PRO A 25 -11.14 -0.49 21.98
N VAL A 26 -10.30 0.37 22.58
CA VAL A 26 -9.21 -0.06 23.46
C VAL A 26 -9.68 0.02 24.91
N TYR A 27 -9.46 -1.06 25.66
CA TYR A 27 -9.77 -1.15 27.09
C TYR A 27 -8.49 -1.27 27.91
N ASP A 28 -8.48 -0.75 29.14
CA ASP A 28 -7.41 -0.98 30.12
C ASP A 28 -7.53 -2.37 30.80
N ASP A 29 -6.56 -2.71 31.65
CA ASP A 29 -6.53 -3.97 32.41
C ASP A 29 -7.71 -4.13 33.39
N GLN A 30 -8.46 -3.05 33.64
CA GLN A 30 -9.67 -3.04 34.47
C GLN A 30 -10.96 -3.11 33.62
N GLY A 31 -10.84 -3.23 32.30
CA GLY A 31 -11.95 -3.30 31.35
C GLY A 31 -12.63 -1.95 31.07
N ARG A 32 -11.99 -0.83 31.37
CA ARG A 32 -12.52 0.51 31.09
C ARG A 32 -12.07 0.97 29.71
N LEU A 33 -13.00 1.59 28.97
CA LEU A 33 -12.74 2.13 27.65
C LEU A 33 -11.77 3.32 27.76
N VAL A 34 -10.54 3.16 27.27
CA VAL A 34 -9.51 4.21 27.30
C VAL A 34 -9.46 5.01 26.00
N HIS A 35 -9.88 4.42 24.87
CA HIS A 35 -9.88 5.10 23.59
C HIS A 35 -10.92 4.53 22.63
N THR A 36 -11.72 5.40 21.99
CA THR A 36 -12.79 5.04 21.04
C THR A 36 -12.39 5.18 19.57
N ASN A 37 -11.21 5.75 19.28
CA ASN A 37 -10.80 6.15 17.94
C ASN A 37 -9.49 5.51 17.47
N THR A 38 -9.12 4.34 18.03
CA THR A 38 -7.94 3.61 17.54
C THR A 38 -8.39 2.85 16.31
N CYS A 39 -8.52 3.59 15.21
CA CYS A 39 -8.68 3.01 13.90
C CYS A 39 -7.35 2.34 13.58
N MET A 40 -7.35 1.00 13.53
CA MET A 40 -6.19 0.25 13.07
C MET A 40 -5.92 0.74 11.65
N LYS A 41 -4.80 1.42 11.42
CA LYS A 41 -4.39 1.91 10.10
C LYS A 41 -4.67 0.79 9.10
N GLY A 42 -5.67 1.00 8.23
CA GLY A 42 -6.11 -0.04 7.32
C GLY A 42 -4.91 -0.55 6.54
N THR A 43 -4.87 -1.86 6.27
CA THR A 43 -3.81 -2.53 5.50
C THR A 43 -3.48 -1.82 4.19
N THR A 44 -4.37 -0.96 3.71
CA THR A 44 -4.31 -0.18 2.50
C THR A 44 -3.26 0.93 2.56
N GLN A 45 -3.13 1.67 3.67
CA GLN A 45 -2.06 2.67 3.80
C GLN A 45 -0.68 2.02 3.95
N ASP A 46 -0.58 0.89 4.66
CA ASP A 46 0.64 0.09 4.74
C ASP A 46 0.99 -0.55 3.38
N ASN A 47 -0.02 -0.94 2.60
CA ASN A 47 0.15 -1.42 1.22
C ASN A 47 0.63 -0.32 0.29
N TRP A 48 0.19 0.94 0.44
CA TRP A 48 0.72 2.06 -0.35
C TRP A 48 2.15 2.43 0.02
N GLU A 49 2.50 2.34 1.30
CA GLU A 49 3.86 2.52 1.78
C GLU A 49 4.79 1.43 1.23
N THR A 50 4.32 0.18 1.24
CA THR A 50 5.00 -0.99 0.66
C THR A 50 5.06 -0.92 -0.87
N ALA A 51 3.98 -0.55 -1.55
CA ALA A 51 3.94 -0.38 -3.00
C ALA A 51 4.82 0.78 -3.45
N GLY A 52 4.87 1.88 -2.69
CA GLY A 52 5.78 2.99 -2.89
C GLY A 52 7.24 2.56 -2.75
N ALA A 53 7.56 1.76 -1.72
CA ALA A 53 8.90 1.19 -1.55
C ALA A 53 9.29 0.25 -2.70
N ILE A 54 8.37 -0.60 -3.17
CA ILE A 54 8.60 -1.51 -4.32
C ILE A 54 8.79 -0.72 -5.62
N ALA A 55 7.97 0.31 -5.87
CA ALA A 55 8.07 1.17 -7.04
C ALA A 55 9.38 1.97 -7.04
N ALA A 56 9.79 2.50 -5.89
CA ALA A 56 11.06 3.20 -5.73
C ALA A 56 12.25 2.25 -5.96
N GLY A 57 12.19 1.03 -5.40
CA GLY A 57 13.23 0.01 -5.59
C GLY A 57 13.40 -0.40 -7.05
N THR A 58 12.29 -0.60 -7.78
CA THR A 58 12.34 -0.95 -9.20
C THR A 58 12.86 0.18 -10.08
N ALA A 59 12.47 1.44 -9.79
CA ALA A 59 13.01 2.61 -10.50
C ALA A 59 14.53 2.76 -10.29
N ALA A 60 15.02 2.54 -9.06
CA ALA A 60 16.46 2.62 -8.76
C ALA A 60 17.26 1.54 -9.51
N VAL A 61 16.77 0.29 -9.54
CA VAL A 61 17.43 -0.80 -10.27
C VAL A 61 17.47 -0.53 -11.76
N ALA A 62 16.38 -0.03 -12.35
CA ALA A 62 16.33 0.33 -13.76
C ALA A 62 17.30 1.48 -14.09
N GLY A 63 17.41 2.49 -13.23
CA GLY A 63 18.38 3.58 -13.39
C GLY A 63 19.83 3.10 -13.37
N VAL A 64 20.18 2.19 -12.46
CA VAL A 64 21.52 1.60 -12.39
C VAL A 64 21.83 0.78 -13.64
N ALA A 65 20.90 -0.07 -14.09
CA ALA A 65 21.09 -0.89 -15.28
C ALA A 65 21.30 -0.04 -16.54
N LEU A 66 20.47 1.01 -16.73
CA LEU A 66 20.61 1.94 -17.85
C LEU A 66 21.91 2.75 -17.77
N GLY A 67 22.34 3.14 -16.58
CA GLY A 67 23.63 3.81 -16.37
C GLY A 67 24.81 2.93 -16.77
N ILE A 68 24.80 1.65 -16.38
CA ILE A 68 25.86 0.70 -16.77
C ILE A 68 25.91 0.53 -18.29
N VAL A 69 24.76 0.39 -18.95
CA VAL A 69 24.68 0.28 -20.42
C VAL A 69 25.21 1.56 -21.10
N ALA A 70 24.91 2.73 -20.54
CA ALA A 70 25.40 4.00 -21.07
C ALA A 70 26.91 4.22 -20.88
N LEU A 71 27.53 3.64 -19.85
CA LEU A 71 28.99 3.68 -19.64
C LEU A 71 29.77 2.64 -20.45
N THR A 72 29.10 1.60 -20.94
CA THR A 72 29.75 0.45 -21.60
C THR A 72 29.52 0.40 -23.11
N LYS A 73 28.77 1.35 -23.67
CA LYS A 73 28.65 1.64 -25.11
C LYS A 73 29.39 2.93 -25.45
#